data_AF-A0A8J9TG44-F1
#
_entry.id   AF-A0A8J9TG44-F1
#
_cell.length_a   1.000
_cell.length_b   1.000
_cell.length_c   1.000
_cell.angle_alpha   90.00
_cell.angle_beta   90.00
_cell.angle_gamma   90.00
#
_symmetry.space_group_name_H-M   'P 1'
#
loop_
_entity.id
_entity.type
_entity.pdbx_description
1 polymer ?
#
loop_
_entity_poly.entity_id
_entity_poly.type
_entity_poly.pdbx_seq_one_letter_code
_entity_poly.pdbx_strand_id
1 'polypeptide(L)'
;MLMTIRSALLLCLLAGSSAAFAIEQPKAAVHQAVTMSPGGAISLPPAPVSVLDLKPPAALYEGAVAAGVAKASASFGKIFKLGIVSGCHIGFGAYLAIAVGGACPGLAQTNPGLQKIVMGAFGLPFGLIMTLVTGGELFTGNTALVTAAKMEGKISQKALVKNWTASYVGNFVGSLILAYLAYKSGTLGVAPGATNIALAKCSVAWDVAFVRGILCNWLVCMAVYM
;
A
#
# COMPACT_ATOMS: atom_id res chain seq x y z
N MET A 1 -10.40 29.00 -2.55
CA MET A 1 -10.06 27.69 -3.17
C MET A 1 -8.60 27.28 -2.91
N LEU A 2 -7.61 28.19 -3.01
CA LEU A 2 -6.21 27.89 -2.65
C LEU A 2 -5.99 27.58 -1.15
N MET A 3 -6.78 28.16 -0.23
CA MET A 3 -6.63 27.92 1.20
C MET A 3 -7.00 26.50 1.63
N THR A 4 -7.99 25.86 1.00
CA THR A 4 -8.43 24.49 1.32
C THR A 4 -7.43 23.42 0.88
N ILE A 5 -6.75 23.66 -0.26
CA ILE A 5 -5.67 22.80 -0.77
C ILE A 5 -4.45 22.90 0.14
N ARG A 6 -4.12 24.11 0.62
CA ARG A 6 -3.04 24.33 1.57
C ARG A 6 -3.31 23.62 2.90
N SER A 7 -4.56 23.61 3.39
CA SER A 7 -4.95 22.87 4.60
C SER A 7 -4.88 21.35 4.43
N ALA A 8 -5.26 20.80 3.27
CA ALA A 8 -5.15 19.36 3.00
C ALA A 8 -3.69 18.90 2.87
N LEU A 9 -2.84 19.71 2.22
CA LEU A 9 -1.40 19.45 2.10
C LEU A 9 -0.70 19.57 3.47
N LEU A 10 -1.12 20.54 4.30
CA LEU A 10 -0.61 20.71 5.65
C LEU A 10 -1.05 19.56 6.57
N LEU A 11 -2.26 19.01 6.41
CA LEU A 11 -2.68 17.81 7.13
C LEU A 11 -1.88 16.56 6.72
N CYS A 12 -1.51 16.42 5.44
CA CYS A 12 -0.61 15.35 4.99
C CYS A 12 0.82 15.52 5.54
N LEU A 13 1.32 16.75 5.63
CA LEU A 13 2.64 17.05 6.19
C LEU A 13 2.70 16.92 7.71
N LEU A 14 1.61 17.24 8.42
CA LEU A 14 1.52 17.14 9.88
C LEU A 14 1.19 15.73 10.37
N ALA A 15 0.48 14.92 9.57
CA ALA A 15 0.25 13.50 9.87
C ALA A 15 1.51 12.63 9.71
N GLY A 16 2.54 13.15 9.02
CA GLY A 16 3.86 12.53 8.88
C GLY A 16 4.82 12.77 10.06
N SER A 17 4.38 13.47 11.13
CA SER A 17 5.23 13.73 12.29
C SER A 17 4.92 12.76 13.44
N SER A 18 5.99 12.10 13.90
CA SER A 18 6.10 11.18 15.05
C SER A 18 5.87 9.69 14.78
N ALA A 19 7.02 9.07 14.47
CA ALA A 19 7.53 7.86 15.14
C ALA A 19 6.73 6.56 14.96
N ALA A 20 6.84 5.95 13.78
CA ALA A 20 6.77 4.48 13.65
C ALA A 20 7.26 3.98 12.26
N PHE A 21 8.24 4.66 11.65
CA PHE A 21 9.06 4.08 10.58
C PHE A 21 10.31 4.96 10.41
N ALA A 22 11.07 5.11 11.49
CA ALA A 22 12.47 5.42 11.32
C ALA A 22 13.10 4.11 10.83
N ILE A 23 13.25 3.97 9.51
CA ILE A 23 14.45 3.31 9.02
C ILE A 23 15.56 4.10 9.69
N GLU A 24 16.23 3.48 10.66
CA GLU A 24 17.50 3.97 11.14
C GLU A 24 18.39 3.99 9.90
N GLN A 25 18.44 5.13 9.23
CA GLN A 25 19.44 5.39 8.20
C GLN A 25 20.76 5.18 8.96
N PRO A 26 21.60 4.20 8.60
CA PRO A 26 22.96 4.25 9.09
C PRO A 26 23.47 5.61 8.64
N LYS A 27 23.80 6.48 9.59
CA LYS A 27 24.53 7.72 9.32
C LYS A 27 25.72 7.28 8.48
N ALA A 28 25.60 7.45 7.17
CA ALA A 28 26.70 7.29 6.27
C ALA A 28 27.68 8.37 6.71
N ALA A 29 28.70 7.97 7.46
CA ALA A 29 29.84 8.79 7.77
C ALA A 29 30.60 9.00 6.45
N VAL A 30 30.04 9.84 5.58
CA VAL A 30 30.61 10.24 4.27
C VAL A 30 31.66 11.34 4.45
N HIS A 31 32.18 11.52 5.67
CA HIS A 31 33.38 12.32 5.94
C HIS A 31 34.37 11.46 6.73
N GLN A 32 34.92 10.42 6.09
CA GLN A 32 36.29 10.04 6.42
C GLN A 32 37.19 10.93 5.57
N ALA A 33 37.64 12.02 6.20
CA ALA A 33 38.86 12.68 5.75
C ALA A 33 39.94 11.60 5.64
N VAL A 34 40.64 11.59 4.50
CA VAL A 34 41.85 10.80 4.32
C VAL A 34 42.85 11.31 5.36
N THR A 35 42.90 10.70 6.54
CA THR A 35 43.95 10.94 7.51
C THR A 35 45.11 10.02 7.14
N MET A 36 46.09 10.57 6.44
CA MET A 36 47.39 9.93 6.27
C MET A 36 48.02 9.73 7.66
N SER A 37 48.15 8.48 8.11
CA SER A 37 49.02 8.15 9.24
C SER A 37 50.46 8.02 8.71
N PRO A 38 51.47 8.63 9.36
CA PRO A 38 52.87 8.47 8.97
C PRO A 38 53.34 7.08 9.39
N GLY A 39 53.13 6.10 8.51
CA GLY A 39 53.55 4.71 8.71
C GLY A 39 52.77 3.79 7.78
N GLY A 40 53.41 3.36 6.69
CA GLY A 40 52.82 2.70 5.53
C GLY A 40 52.14 1.35 5.76
N ALA A 41 51.02 1.32 6.46
CA ALA A 41 50.10 0.19 6.49
C ALA A 41 48.88 0.52 5.61
N ILE A 42 48.79 -0.12 4.44
CA ILE A 42 47.58 -0.09 3.62
C ILE A 42 46.53 -0.92 4.37
N SER A 43 45.59 -0.26 5.06
CA SER A 43 44.40 -0.93 5.57
C SER A 43 43.56 -1.38 4.37
N LEU A 44 43.27 -2.68 4.30
CA LEU A 44 42.39 -3.24 3.28
C LEU A 44 41.03 -2.50 3.31
N PRO A 45 40.45 -2.17 2.14
CA PRO A 45 39.15 -1.52 2.08
C PRO A 45 38.09 -2.37 2.81
N PRO A 46 37.09 -1.72 3.44
CA PRO A 46 36.00 -2.43 4.10
C PRO A 46 35.33 -3.40 3.11
N ALA A 47 34.95 -4.58 3.61
CA ALA A 47 34.36 -5.67 2.83
C ALA A 47 33.27 -5.16 1.87
N PRO A 48 33.12 -5.79 0.68
CA PRO A 48 32.22 -5.32 -0.36
C PRO A 48 30.80 -5.17 0.19
N VAL A 49 30.26 -3.97 0.07
CA VAL A 49 28.87 -3.64 0.40
C VAL A 49 27.98 -4.57 -0.42
N SER A 50 27.25 -5.49 0.23
CA SER A 50 26.36 -6.40 -0.49
C SER A 50 25.27 -5.57 -1.16
N VAL A 51 25.30 -5.54 -2.49
CA VAL A 51 24.38 -4.77 -3.35
C VAL A 51 22.91 -5.22 -3.25
N LEU A 52 22.61 -6.25 -2.45
CA LEU A 52 21.27 -6.74 -2.17
C LEU A 52 21.16 -7.05 -0.66
N ASP A 53 20.69 -6.08 0.14
CA ASP A 53 20.39 -6.24 1.58
C ASP A 53 19.09 -7.05 1.77
N LEU A 54 19.04 -8.26 1.22
CA LEU A 54 17.91 -9.15 1.34
C LEU A 54 17.98 -9.90 2.67
N LYS A 55 17.05 -9.60 3.56
CA LYS A 55 16.95 -10.26 4.86
C LYS A 55 16.61 -11.75 4.70
N PRO A 56 17.16 -12.64 5.55
CA PRO A 56 16.76 -14.03 5.59
C PRO A 56 15.25 -14.20 5.84
N PRO A 57 14.61 -15.26 5.34
CA PRO A 57 13.16 -15.47 5.48
C PRO A 57 12.63 -15.38 6.92
N ALA A 58 13.39 -15.88 7.90
CA ALA A 58 13.03 -15.77 9.32
C ALA A 58 13.01 -14.31 9.81
N ALA A 59 13.99 -13.50 9.38
CA ALA A 59 14.05 -12.08 9.74
C ALA A 59 12.93 -11.26 9.05
N LEU A 60 12.51 -11.65 7.84
CA LEU A 60 11.33 -11.06 7.17
C LEU A 60 10.04 -11.34 7.96
N TYR A 61 9.87 -12.58 8.43
CA TYR A 61 8.70 -12.95 9.24
C TYR A 61 8.64 -12.16 10.54
N GLU A 62 9.76 -12.05 11.27
CA GLU A 62 9.81 -11.23 12.49
C GLU A 62 9.51 -9.76 12.21
N GLY A 63 9.98 -9.23 11.07
CA GLY A 63 9.62 -7.88 10.60
C GLY A 63 8.12 -7.73 10.37
N ALA A 64 7.49 -8.70 9.69
CA ALA A 64 6.05 -8.71 9.44
C ALA A 64 5.24 -8.76 10.74
N VAL A 65 5.67 -9.58 11.69
CA VAL A 65 5.08 -9.68 13.03
C VAL A 65 5.22 -8.35 13.79
N ALA A 66 6.41 -7.74 13.79
CA ALA A 66 6.64 -6.45 14.44
C ALA A 66 5.77 -5.33 13.83
N ALA A 67 5.65 -5.30 12.49
CA ALA A 67 4.76 -4.40 11.79
C ALA A 67 3.29 -4.63 12.20
N GLY A 68 2.86 -5.89 12.31
CA GLY A 68 1.54 -6.27 12.79
C GLY A 68 1.24 -5.76 14.20
N VAL A 69 2.19 -5.88 15.13
CA VAL A 69 2.08 -5.34 16.50
C VAL A 69 1.93 -3.82 16.48
N ALA A 70 2.76 -3.12 15.70
CA ALA A 70 2.73 -1.66 15.59
C ALA A 70 1.39 -1.15 15.01
N LYS A 71 0.85 -1.84 14.00
CA LYS A 71 -0.45 -1.52 13.38
C LYS A 71 -1.62 -1.78 14.34
N ALA A 72 -1.54 -2.86 15.11
CA ALA A 72 -2.57 -3.21 16.09
C ALA A 72 -2.57 -2.31 17.34
N SER A 73 -1.42 -1.76 17.73
CA SER A 73 -1.29 -0.88 18.91
C SER A 73 -1.85 0.52 18.68
N ALA A 74 -1.94 0.98 17.42
CA ALA A 74 -2.50 2.27 17.07
C ALA A 74 -3.97 2.43 17.54
N SER A 75 -4.36 3.66 17.84
CA SER A 75 -5.74 3.97 18.22
C SER A 75 -6.69 3.80 17.03
N PHE A 76 -7.96 3.49 17.30
CA PHE A 76 -8.99 3.32 16.26
C PHE A 76 -9.02 4.52 15.30
N GLY A 77 -9.02 5.75 15.85
CA GLY A 77 -9.07 6.97 15.05
C GLY A 77 -7.82 7.19 14.18
N LYS A 78 -6.63 6.74 14.63
CA LYS A 78 -5.42 6.79 13.80
C LYS A 78 -5.53 5.80 12.64
N ILE A 79 -5.93 4.56 12.93
CA ILE A 79 -6.09 3.51 11.90
C ILE A 79 -7.14 3.93 10.87
N PHE A 80 -8.27 4.47 11.33
CA PHE A 80 -9.34 4.94 10.46
C PHE A 80 -8.89 6.06 9.51
N LYS A 81 -8.18 7.09 10.03
CA LYS A 81 -7.68 8.20 9.20
C LYS A 81 -6.64 7.75 8.18
N LEU A 82 -5.68 6.90 8.59
CA LEU A 82 -4.72 6.29 7.67
C LEU A 82 -5.41 5.37 6.66
N GLY A 83 -6.50 4.72 7.07
CA GLY A 83 -7.35 3.92 6.20
C GLY A 83 -8.08 4.73 5.14
N ILE A 84 -8.54 5.94 5.45
CA ILE A 84 -9.11 6.86 4.44
C ILE A 84 -8.06 7.16 3.36
N VAL A 85 -6.83 7.47 3.75
CA VAL A 85 -5.73 7.76 2.82
C VAL A 85 -5.46 6.55 1.91
N SER A 86 -5.34 5.35 2.49
CA SER A 86 -5.19 4.11 1.71
C SER A 86 -6.38 3.84 0.78
N GLY A 87 -7.61 4.11 1.23
CA GLY A 87 -8.81 3.99 0.41
C GLY A 87 -8.77 4.86 -0.83
N CYS A 88 -8.32 6.12 -0.67
CA CYS A 88 -8.07 7.01 -1.80
C CYS A 88 -6.98 6.46 -2.73
N HIS A 89 -5.86 5.98 -2.20
CA HIS A 89 -4.77 5.44 -3.02
C HIS A 89 -5.19 4.21 -3.84
N ILE A 90 -5.89 3.26 -3.23
CA ILE A 90 -6.43 2.10 -3.96
C ILE A 90 -7.46 2.56 -5.00
N GLY A 91 -8.29 3.56 -4.66
CA GLY A 91 -9.20 4.16 -5.62
C GLY A 91 -8.50 4.83 -6.80
N PHE A 92 -7.30 5.44 -6.62
CA PHE A 92 -6.52 6.00 -7.73
C PHE A 92 -5.99 4.89 -8.64
N GLY A 93 -5.59 3.76 -8.08
CA GLY A 93 -5.28 2.56 -8.84
C GLY A 93 -6.45 2.07 -9.68
N ALA A 94 -7.64 1.98 -9.08
CA ALA A 94 -8.87 1.63 -9.81
C ALA A 94 -9.23 2.66 -10.89
N TYR A 95 -9.06 3.95 -10.59
CA TYR A 95 -9.26 5.04 -11.52
C TYR A 95 -8.33 4.91 -12.74
N LEU A 96 -7.05 4.62 -12.54
CA LEU A 96 -6.08 4.39 -13.62
C LEU A 96 -6.47 3.17 -14.48
N ALA A 97 -6.88 2.07 -13.84
CA ALA A 97 -7.33 0.87 -14.55
C ALA A 97 -8.55 1.13 -15.45
N ILE A 98 -9.49 1.97 -15.00
CA ILE A 98 -10.67 2.35 -15.76
C ILE A 98 -10.32 3.36 -16.86
N ALA A 99 -9.62 4.44 -16.52
CA ALA A 99 -9.32 5.54 -17.42
C ALA A 99 -8.39 5.13 -18.59
N VAL A 100 -7.49 4.17 -18.36
CA VAL A 100 -6.57 3.68 -19.39
C VAL A 100 -7.05 2.34 -19.92
N GLY A 101 -7.02 1.30 -19.08
CA GLY A 101 -7.33 -0.06 -19.54
C GLY A 101 -8.79 -0.23 -19.98
N GLY A 102 -9.72 0.47 -19.34
CA GLY A 102 -11.14 0.49 -19.73
C GLY A 102 -11.44 1.35 -20.96
N ALA A 103 -10.53 2.24 -21.37
CA ALA A 103 -10.72 3.18 -22.48
C ALA A 103 -10.09 2.70 -23.81
N CYS A 104 -9.64 1.45 -23.91
CA CYS A 104 -9.03 0.87 -25.10
C CYS A 104 -9.87 -0.27 -25.72
N PRO A 105 -11.07 0.00 -26.29
CA PRO A 105 -11.95 -1.04 -26.80
C PRO A 105 -11.37 -1.84 -27.98
N GLY A 106 -10.56 -1.22 -28.84
CA GLY A 106 -9.88 -1.93 -29.94
C GLY A 106 -8.88 -2.97 -29.43
N LEU A 107 -8.17 -2.67 -28.33
CA LEU A 107 -7.27 -3.64 -27.69
C LEU A 107 -8.05 -4.76 -27.01
N ALA A 108 -9.20 -4.44 -26.40
CA ALA A 108 -10.06 -5.43 -25.77
C ALA A 108 -10.58 -6.48 -26.78
N GLN A 109 -10.86 -6.07 -28.02
CA GLN A 109 -11.36 -6.95 -29.08
C GLN A 109 -10.24 -7.76 -29.75
N THR A 110 -9.11 -7.11 -30.06
CA THR A 110 -8.02 -7.75 -30.80
C THR A 110 -7.10 -8.58 -29.89
N ASN A 111 -6.84 -8.11 -28.67
CA ASN A 111 -5.86 -8.69 -27.74
C ASN A 111 -6.32 -8.54 -26.28
N PRO A 112 -7.36 -9.27 -25.85
CA PRO A 112 -7.94 -9.12 -24.51
C PRO A 112 -6.92 -9.35 -23.38
N GLY A 113 -5.95 -10.25 -23.57
CA GLY A 113 -4.89 -10.50 -22.59
C GLY A 113 -4.02 -9.26 -22.30
N LEU A 114 -3.63 -8.52 -23.35
CA LEU A 114 -2.84 -7.29 -23.20
C LEU A 114 -3.61 -6.21 -22.44
N GLN A 115 -4.91 -6.05 -22.74
CA GLN A 115 -5.76 -5.12 -21.99
C GLN A 115 -5.82 -5.49 -20.50
N LYS A 116 -5.98 -6.79 -20.17
CA LYS A 116 -6.01 -7.25 -18.79
C LYS A 116 -4.69 -7.07 -18.06
N ILE A 117 -3.56 -7.26 -18.74
CA ILE A 117 -2.23 -6.95 -18.19
C ILE A 117 -2.13 -5.47 -17.86
N VAL A 118 -2.53 -4.57 -18.74
CA VAL A 118 -2.49 -3.12 -18.46
C VAL A 118 -3.34 -2.77 -17.24
N MET A 119 -4.57 -3.31 -17.16
CA MET A 119 -5.44 -3.09 -16.01
C MET A 119 -4.86 -3.66 -14.71
N GLY A 120 -4.30 -4.88 -14.76
CA GLY A 120 -3.82 -5.60 -13.58
C GLY A 120 -2.45 -5.16 -13.08
N ALA A 121 -1.52 -4.90 -14.00
CA ALA A 121 -0.13 -4.53 -13.68
C ALA A 121 -0.02 -3.10 -13.15
N PHE A 122 -0.89 -2.19 -13.60
CA PHE A 122 -0.84 -0.79 -13.18
C PHE A 122 -1.95 -0.40 -12.23
N GLY A 123 -3.12 -1.03 -12.27
CA GLY A 123 -4.24 -0.64 -11.41
C GLY A 123 -3.95 -0.82 -9.93
N LEU A 124 -4.03 -2.06 -9.45
CA LEU A 124 -3.84 -2.36 -8.03
C LEU A 124 -2.40 -2.06 -7.54
N PRO A 125 -1.32 -2.40 -8.28
CA PRO A 125 0.04 -2.14 -7.82
C PRO A 125 0.34 -0.66 -7.61
N PHE A 126 -0.19 0.24 -8.47
CA PHE A 126 -0.01 1.68 -8.29
C PHE A 126 -0.63 2.17 -6.98
N GLY A 127 -1.88 1.80 -6.72
CA GLY A 127 -2.57 2.16 -5.47
C GLY A 127 -1.91 1.55 -4.23
N LEU A 128 -1.39 0.32 -4.35
CA LEU A 128 -0.69 -0.36 -3.27
C LEU A 128 0.64 0.33 -2.95
N ILE A 129 1.45 0.67 -3.96
CA ILE A 129 2.73 1.39 -3.77
C ILE A 129 2.50 2.74 -3.09
N MET A 130 1.51 3.52 -3.57
CA MET A 130 1.15 4.79 -2.92
C MET A 130 0.82 4.58 -1.44
N THR A 131 0.08 3.52 -1.11
CA THR A 131 -0.28 3.18 0.27
C THR A 131 0.93 2.79 1.12
N LEU A 132 1.82 1.95 0.59
CA LEU A 132 3.00 1.48 1.31
C LEU A 132 3.99 2.62 1.58
N VAL A 133 4.27 3.44 0.56
CA VAL A 133 5.21 4.57 0.67
C VAL A 133 4.72 5.64 1.64
N THR A 134 3.40 5.88 1.68
CA THR A 134 2.81 6.87 2.59
C THR A 134 2.55 6.34 4.00
N GLY A 135 2.77 5.05 4.25
CA GLY A 135 2.51 4.42 5.54
C GLY A 135 1.01 4.32 5.90
N GLY A 136 0.15 4.20 4.89
CA GLY A 136 -1.30 4.07 5.10
C GLY A 136 -1.71 2.72 5.71
N GLU A 137 -2.96 2.66 6.20
CA GLU A 137 -3.56 1.44 6.78
C GLU A 137 -4.50 0.77 5.78
N LEU A 138 -3.99 -0.24 5.07
CA LEU A 138 -4.77 -1.04 4.13
C LEU A 138 -5.27 -2.32 4.79
N PHE A 139 -6.59 -2.55 4.76
CA PHE A 139 -7.22 -3.71 5.36
C PHE A 139 -6.63 -5.04 4.84
N THR A 140 -6.53 -5.21 3.53
CA THR A 140 -6.02 -6.45 2.91
C THR A 140 -4.59 -6.77 3.35
N GLY A 141 -3.69 -5.78 3.38
CA GLY A 141 -2.33 -5.95 3.92
C GLY A 141 -2.34 -6.27 5.42
N ASN A 142 -3.19 -5.59 6.20
CA ASN A 142 -3.34 -5.82 7.62
C ASN A 142 -3.87 -7.22 7.95
N THR A 143 -4.64 -7.86 7.05
CA THR A 143 -5.08 -9.26 7.27
C THR A 143 -3.91 -10.24 7.39
N ALA A 144 -2.77 -10.00 6.75
CA ALA A 144 -1.57 -10.82 6.93
C ALA A 144 -0.77 -10.39 8.17
N LEU A 145 -0.36 -9.12 8.22
CA LEU A 145 0.58 -8.63 9.24
C LEU A 145 0.00 -8.73 10.67
N VAL A 146 -1.25 -8.28 10.85
CA VAL A 146 -1.90 -8.27 12.18
C VAL A 146 -2.26 -9.68 12.61
N THR A 147 -2.57 -10.58 11.67
CA THR A 147 -2.80 -12.01 11.98
C THR A 147 -1.51 -12.70 12.40
N ALA A 148 -0.39 -12.44 11.72
CA ALA A 148 0.92 -12.97 12.13
C ALA A 148 1.23 -12.55 13.58
N ALA A 149 1.05 -11.27 13.91
CA ALA A 149 1.20 -10.80 15.29
C ALA A 149 0.24 -11.47 16.29
N LYS A 150 -0.97 -11.85 15.86
CA LYS A 150 -1.93 -12.57 16.70
C LYS A 150 -1.53 -14.02 16.91
N MET A 151 -1.02 -14.70 15.88
CA MET A 151 -0.54 -16.07 15.92
C MET A 151 0.68 -16.21 16.84
N GLU A 152 1.55 -15.21 16.85
CA GLU A 152 2.68 -15.11 17.79
C GLU A 152 2.26 -14.69 19.22
N GLY A 153 0.96 -14.54 19.50
CA GLY A 153 0.45 -14.17 20.82
C GLY A 153 0.78 -12.73 21.25
N LYS A 154 1.34 -11.89 20.37
CA LYS A 154 1.80 -10.52 20.70
C LYS A 154 0.65 -9.51 20.79
N ILE A 155 -0.56 -9.86 20.32
CA ILE A 155 -1.74 -8.99 20.39
C ILE A 155 -3.01 -9.72 20.85
N SER A 156 -3.95 -8.96 21.42
CA SER A 156 -5.28 -9.48 21.79
C SER A 156 -6.21 -9.62 20.57
N GLN A 157 -7.21 -10.51 20.67
CA GLN A 157 -8.25 -10.64 19.64
C GLN A 157 -9.02 -9.32 19.43
N LYS A 158 -9.22 -8.55 20.51
CA LYS A 158 -9.84 -7.23 20.46
C LYS A 158 -9.02 -6.24 19.62
N ALA A 159 -7.69 -6.26 19.75
CA ALA A 159 -6.80 -5.41 18.96
C ALA A 159 -6.84 -5.76 17.46
N LEU A 160 -6.91 -7.06 17.13
CA LEU A 160 -7.05 -7.54 15.76
C LEU A 160 -8.36 -7.04 15.13
N VAL A 161 -9.51 -7.29 15.78
CA VAL A 161 -10.82 -6.88 15.27
C VAL A 161 -10.90 -5.35 15.16
N LYS A 162 -10.39 -4.61 16.15
CA LYS A 162 -10.31 -3.14 16.09
C LYS A 162 -9.56 -2.66 14.85
N ASN A 163 -8.37 -3.22 14.58
CA ASN A 163 -7.57 -2.79 13.42
C ASN A 163 -8.29 -3.12 12.11
N TRP A 164 -8.82 -4.33 11.98
CA TRP A 164 -9.55 -4.77 10.80
C TRP A 164 -10.78 -3.91 10.51
N THR A 165 -11.63 -3.70 11.51
CA THR A 165 -12.82 -2.86 11.32
C THR A 165 -12.45 -1.40 11.02
N ALA A 166 -11.49 -0.81 11.75
CA ALA A 166 -11.09 0.57 11.53
C ALA A 166 -10.49 0.80 10.13
N SER A 167 -9.59 -0.08 9.70
CA SER A 167 -8.95 0.00 8.38
C SER A 167 -9.95 -0.26 7.25
N TYR A 168 -10.82 -1.26 7.39
CA TYR A 168 -11.85 -1.57 6.39
C TYR A 168 -12.83 -0.41 6.18
N VAL A 169 -13.39 0.13 7.27
CA VAL A 169 -14.33 1.27 7.20
C VAL A 169 -13.61 2.52 6.67
N GLY A 170 -12.37 2.76 7.10
CA GLY A 170 -11.54 3.86 6.57
C GLY A 170 -11.31 3.72 5.07
N ASN A 171 -10.90 2.54 4.59
CA ASN A 171 -10.66 2.27 3.16
C ASN A 171 -11.94 2.47 2.35
N PHE A 172 -13.08 2.00 2.85
CA PHE A 172 -14.38 2.20 2.20
C PHE A 172 -14.70 3.69 2.05
N VAL A 173 -14.63 4.46 3.14
CA VAL A 173 -14.86 5.92 3.12
C VAL A 173 -13.91 6.64 2.16
N GLY A 174 -12.62 6.31 2.20
CA GLY A 174 -11.62 6.88 1.28
C GLY A 174 -11.93 6.60 -0.19
N SER A 175 -12.34 5.37 -0.50
CA SER A 175 -12.70 4.98 -1.87
C SER A 175 -13.92 5.75 -2.39
N LEU A 176 -14.92 6.00 -1.54
CA LEU A 176 -16.09 6.82 -1.88
C LEU A 176 -15.73 8.29 -2.11
N ILE A 177 -14.86 8.86 -1.27
CA ILE A 177 -14.39 10.24 -1.44
C ILE A 177 -13.74 10.39 -2.82
N LEU A 178 -12.84 9.48 -3.18
CA LEU A 178 -12.18 9.57 -4.48
C LEU A 178 -13.14 9.31 -5.64
N ALA A 179 -14.05 8.34 -5.53
CA ALA A 179 -15.07 8.10 -6.55
C ALA A 179 -15.93 9.35 -6.80
N TYR A 180 -16.33 10.06 -5.73
CA TYR A 180 -17.06 11.32 -5.82
C TYR A 180 -16.22 12.41 -6.50
N LEU A 181 -14.96 12.57 -6.12
CA LEU A 181 -14.07 13.55 -6.75
C LEU A 181 -13.85 13.26 -8.24
N ALA A 182 -13.66 11.99 -8.62
CA ALA A 182 -13.53 11.55 -10.00
C ALA A 182 -14.81 11.78 -10.82
N TYR A 183 -15.98 11.60 -10.21
CA TYR A 183 -17.26 11.95 -10.83
C TYR A 183 -17.39 13.46 -11.05
N LYS A 184 -17.10 14.26 -10.01
CA LYS A 184 -17.20 15.72 -10.06
C LYS A 184 -16.19 16.38 -11.00
N SER A 185 -15.01 15.78 -11.18
CA SER A 185 -14.00 16.28 -12.13
C SER A 185 -14.39 16.05 -13.59
N GLY A 186 -15.34 15.14 -13.85
CA GLY A 186 -15.78 14.79 -15.22
C GLY A 186 -14.70 14.07 -16.04
N THR A 187 -13.59 13.67 -15.43
CA THR A 187 -12.41 13.14 -16.14
C THR A 187 -12.60 11.72 -16.66
N LEU A 188 -13.65 11.02 -16.23
CA LEU A 188 -14.08 9.74 -16.80
C LEU A 188 -15.22 9.87 -17.82
N GLY A 189 -15.71 11.09 -18.08
CA GLY A 189 -16.84 11.35 -18.98
C GLY A 189 -18.12 10.61 -18.58
N VAL A 190 -18.97 10.28 -19.57
CA VAL A 190 -19.93 9.19 -19.42
C VAL A 190 -19.07 7.93 -19.38
N ALA A 191 -18.99 7.26 -18.23
CA ALA A 191 -18.03 6.17 -18.01
C ALA A 191 -18.68 4.78 -18.17
N PRO A 192 -19.08 4.33 -19.37
CA PRO A 192 -19.68 3.00 -19.54
C PRO A 192 -18.70 1.92 -19.09
N GLY A 193 -17.39 2.15 -19.19
CA GLY A 193 -16.37 1.24 -18.64
C GLY A 193 -16.53 1.00 -17.12
N ALA A 194 -16.72 2.06 -16.33
CA ALA A 194 -16.91 1.92 -14.88
C ALA A 194 -18.20 1.18 -14.54
N THR A 195 -19.32 1.55 -15.19
CA THR A 195 -20.63 0.92 -14.98
C THR A 195 -20.63 -0.54 -15.43
N ASN A 196 -20.04 -0.85 -16.58
CA ASN A 196 -19.95 -2.22 -17.10
C ASN A 196 -19.08 -3.10 -16.20
N ILE A 197 -17.97 -2.57 -15.67
CA ILE A 197 -17.14 -3.29 -14.70
C ILE A 197 -17.92 -3.53 -13.41
N ALA A 198 -18.68 -2.53 -12.92
CA ALA A 198 -19.50 -2.67 -11.72
C ALA A 198 -20.57 -3.74 -11.91
N LEU A 199 -21.36 -3.69 -13.00
CA LEU A 199 -22.36 -4.69 -13.34
C LEU A 199 -21.74 -6.09 -13.46
N ALA A 200 -20.62 -6.22 -14.18
CA ALA A 200 -19.93 -7.49 -14.32
C ALA A 200 -19.43 -8.06 -12.99
N LYS A 201 -19.06 -7.21 -12.02
CA LYS A 201 -18.64 -7.64 -10.67
C LYS A 201 -19.83 -8.01 -9.78
N CYS A 202 -20.94 -7.28 -9.87
CA CYS A 202 -22.15 -7.54 -9.09
C CYS A 202 -22.91 -8.79 -9.56
N SER A 203 -22.71 -9.22 -10.81
CA SER A 203 -23.37 -10.40 -11.38
C SER A 203 -22.58 -11.72 -11.22
N VAL A 204 -21.44 -11.70 -10.52
CA VAL A 204 -20.64 -12.92 -10.28
C VAL A 204 -21.28 -13.77 -9.19
N ALA A 205 -21.33 -15.09 -9.39
CA ALA A 205 -21.77 -16.03 -8.36
C ALA A 205 -20.89 -15.93 -7.10
N TRP A 206 -21.49 -16.12 -5.93
CA TRP A 206 -20.84 -15.88 -4.65
C TRP A 206 -19.57 -16.74 -4.44
N ASP A 207 -19.64 -18.02 -4.80
CA ASP A 207 -18.54 -18.98 -4.72
C ASP A 207 -17.35 -18.54 -5.59
N VAL A 208 -17.63 -18.12 -6.82
CA VAL A 208 -16.62 -17.60 -7.75
C VAL A 208 -16.01 -16.30 -7.21
N ALA A 209 -16.82 -15.42 -6.64
CA ALA A 209 -16.34 -14.18 -6.03
C ALA A 209 -15.46 -14.45 -4.81
N PHE A 210 -15.81 -15.43 -3.98
CA PHE A 210 -15.06 -15.84 -2.80
C PHE A 210 -13.68 -16.38 -3.17
N VAL A 211 -13.60 -17.33 -4.12
CA VAL A 211 -12.32 -17.89 -4.59
C VAL A 211 -11.44 -16.81 -5.21
N ARG A 212 -12.01 -15.91 -6.03
CA ARG A 212 -11.28 -14.74 -6.56
C ARG A 212 -10.75 -13.83 -5.46
N GLY A 213 -11.50 -13.67 -4.37
CA GLY A 213 -11.09 -12.92 -3.19
C GLY A 213 -9.84 -13.53 -2.52
N ILE A 214 -9.82 -14.86 -2.34
CA ILE A 214 -8.67 -15.58 -1.78
C ILE A 214 -7.42 -15.35 -2.63
N LEU A 215 -7.52 -15.59 -3.94
CA LEU A 215 -6.38 -15.45 -4.86
C LEU A 215 -5.86 -14.01 -4.93
N CYS A 216 -6.78 -13.04 -4.95
CA CYS A 216 -6.42 -11.62 -4.93
C CYS A 216 -5.66 -11.26 -3.65
N ASN A 217 -6.22 -11.62 -2.49
CA ASN A 217 -5.61 -11.26 -1.21
C ASN A 217 -4.27 -11.98 -0.99
N TRP A 218 -4.10 -13.20 -1.51
CA TRP A 218 -2.80 -13.87 -1.48
C TRP A 218 -1.70 -13.00 -2.11
N LEU A 219 -1.95 -12.49 -3.32
CA LEU A 219 -0.97 -11.64 -4.02
C LEU A 219 -0.74 -10.32 -3.30
N VAL A 220 -1.79 -9.71 -2.75
CA VAL A 220 -1.67 -8.47 -1.96
C VAL A 220 -0.83 -8.70 -0.70
N CYS A 221 -1.09 -9.78 0.04
CA CYS A 221 -0.34 -10.10 1.24
C CYS A 221 1.13 -10.37 0.93
N MET A 222 1.45 -11.07 -0.18
CA MET A 222 2.83 -11.25 -0.62
C MET A 222 3.49 -9.91 -0.96
N ALA A 223 2.79 -9.03 -1.68
CA ALA A 223 3.31 -7.70 -2.02
C ALA A 223 3.54 -6.79 -0.80
N VAL A 224 2.83 -7.02 0.30
CA VAL A 224 3.01 -6.28 1.57
C VAL A 224 4.08 -6.93 2.46
N TYR A 225 4.31 -8.23 2.30
CA TYR A 225 5.29 -9.00 3.07
C TYR A 225 6.73 -8.81 2.57
N MET A 226 6.89 -8.62 1.26
CA MET A 226 8.17 -8.34 0.59
C MET A 226 8.62 -6.89 0.79
#